data_AF-A0A7X7U2N7-F1
#
_entry.id   AF-A0A7X7U2N7-F1
#
_cell.length_a   1.000
_cell.length_b   1.000
_cell.length_c   1.000
_cell.angle_alpha   90.00
_cell.angle_beta   90.00
_cell.angle_gamma   90.00
#
_symmetry.space_group_name_H-M   'P 1'
#
loop_
_entity.id
_entity.type
_entity.pdbx_description
1 polymer ?
#
loop_
_entity_poly.entity_id
_entity_poly.type
_entity_poly.pdbx_seq_one_letter_code
_entity_poly.pdbx_strand_id
1 'polypeptide(L)' 'MTTRRQFTGSEKIQILRLHLLEHKPISDVCQQHDLNPNIFYRWQQELFEHGAV' A
#
# COMPACT_ATOMS: atom_id res chain seq x y z
N MET A 1 22.47 -5.43 -8.81
CA MET A 1 21.37 -4.81 -9.58
C MET A 1 20.09 -5.04 -8.78
N THR A 2 19.65 -4.06 -8.00
CA THR A 2 18.51 -4.24 -7.10
C THR A 2 17.23 -4.00 -7.89
N THR A 3 16.57 -5.08 -8.29
CA THR A 3 15.28 -5.04 -9.00
C THR A 3 14.23 -4.49 -8.03
N ARG A 4 14.03 -3.16 -8.02
CA ARG A 4 12.94 -2.56 -7.27
C ARG A 4 11.64 -3.12 -7.84
N ARG A 5 10.92 -3.91 -7.04
CA ARG A 5 9.54 -4.30 -7.35
C ARG A 5 8.76 -3.01 -7.60
N GLN A 6 8.33 -2.81 -8.84
CA GLN A 6 7.49 -1.68 -9.21
C GLN A 6 6.04 -2.13 -9.02
N PHE A 7 5.40 -1.60 -7.98
CA PHE A 7 3.96 -1.76 -7.82
C PHE A 7 3.27 -0.79 -8.77
N THR A 8 2.41 -1.33 -9.63
CA THR A 8 1.55 -0.51 -10.48
C THR A 8 0.56 0.29 -9.63
N GLY A 9 0.03 1.41 -10.14
CA GLY A 9 -0.95 2.21 -9.40
C GLY A 9 -2.14 1.37 -8.89
N SER A 10 -2.63 0.43 -9.71
CA SER A 10 -3.71 -0.47 -9.35
C SER A 10 -3.37 -1.42 -8.21
N GLU A 11 -2.15 -1.99 -8.17
CA GLU A 11 -1.70 -2.85 -7.07
C GLU A 11 -1.61 -2.08 -5.76
N LYS A 12 -1.09 -0.83 -5.79
CA LYS A 12 -1.03 0.03 -4.59
C LYS A 12 -2.43 0.23 -3.99
N ILE A 13 -3.42 0.54 -4.83
CA ILE A 13 -4.81 0.73 -4.42
C ILE A 13 -5.41 -0.57 -3.85
N GLN A 14 -5.12 -1.71 -4.47
CA GLN A 14 -5.61 -3.01 -4.01
C GLN A 14 -5.06 -3.36 -2.61
N ILE A 15 -3.77 -3.09 -2.38
CA ILE A 15 -3.11 -3.29 -1.09
C ILE A 15 -3.70 -2.35 -0.01
N LEU A 16 -3.89 -1.06 -0.33
CA LEU A 16 -4.53 -0.11 0.58
C LEU A 16 -5.97 -0.52 0.93
N ARG A 17 -6.73 -1.03 -0.06
CA ARG A 17 -8.09 -1.55 0.14
C ARG A 17 -8.14 -2.72 1.11
N LEU A 18 -7.18 -3.64 1.10
CA LEU A 18 -7.15 -4.77 2.05
C LEU A 18 -7.07 -4.29 3.51
N HIS A 19 -6.29 -3.25 3.78
CA HIS A 19 -6.24 -2.68 5.13
C HIS A 19 -7.51 -1.88 5.46
N LEU A 20 -7.94 -1.01 4.54
CA LEU A 20 -9.01 -0.03 4.79
C LEU A 20 -10.42 -0.64 4.77
N LEU A 21 -10.69 -1.64 3.94
CA LEU A 21 -12.01 -2.27 3.79
C LEU A 21 -12.11 -3.59 4.56
N GLU A 22 -11.08 -4.44 4.48
CA GLU A 22 -11.10 -5.75 5.12
C GLU A 22 -10.54 -5.70 6.54
N HIS A 23 -10.13 -4.51 7.03
CA HIS A 23 -9.54 -4.29 8.34
C HIS A 23 -8.33 -5.20 8.65
N LYS A 24 -7.65 -5.72 7.61
CA LYS A 24 -6.46 -6.55 7.80
C LYS A 24 -5.35 -5.72 8.45
N PRO A 25 -4.60 -6.26 9.42
CA PRO A 25 -3.49 -5.53 10.01
C PRO A 25 -2.39 -5.26 8.98
N ILE A 26 -1.81 -4.06 9.04
CA ILE A 26 -0.76 -3.60 8.10
C ILE A 26 0.42 -4.58 8.08
N SER A 27 0.75 -5.19 9.22
CA SER A 27 1.82 -6.19 9.32
C SER A 27 1.57 -7.41 8.44
N ASP A 28 0.34 -7.93 8.42
CA ASP A 28 -0.04 -9.11 7.62
C ASP A 28 -0.05 -8.76 6.13
N VAL A 29 -0.60 -7.60 5.77
CA VAL A 29 -0.61 -7.07 4.40
C VAL A 29 0.81 -6.83 3.89
N CYS A 30 1.67 -6.21 4.71
CA CYS A 30 3.07 -5.95 4.35
C CYS A 30 3.86 -7.25 4.18
N GLN A 31 3.63 -8.23 5.06
CA GLN A 31 4.28 -9.54 4.98
C GLN A 31 3.81 -10.34 3.75
N GLN A 32 2.51 -10.30 3.43
CA GLN A 32 1.94 -11.00 2.27
C GLN A 32 2.45 -10.45 0.93
N HIS A 33 2.65 -9.13 0.84
CA HIS A 33 3.05 -8.45 -0.39
C HIS A 33 4.55 -8.11 -0.45
N ASP A 34 5.35 -8.54 0.53
CA ASP A 34 6.77 -8.18 0.69
C ASP A 34 6.96 -6.65 0.60
N LEU A 35 6.07 -5.93 1.27
CA LEU A 35 5.99 -4.47 1.24
C LEU A 35 6.59 -3.91 2.52
N ASN A 36 7.37 -2.85 2.40
CA ASN A 36 7.87 -2.14 3.57
C ASN A 36 6.73 -1.28 4.16
N PRO A 37 6.41 -1.38 5.46
CA PRO A 37 5.35 -0.59 6.09
C PRO A 37 5.52 0.92 5.89
N ASN A 38 6.74 1.44 5.81
CA ASN A 38 6.99 2.85 5.50
C ASN A 38 6.42 3.28 4.12
N ILE A 39 6.47 2.37 3.13
CA ILE A 39 5.90 2.62 1.81
C ILE A 39 4.37 2.59 1.87
N PHE A 40 3.80 1.66 2.66
CA PHE A 40 2.36 1.57 2.87
C PHE A 40 1.79 2.87 3.43
N TYR A 41 2.41 3.42 4.50
CA TYR A 41 1.98 4.70 5.08
C TYR A 41 2.09 5.85 4.09
N ARG A 42 3.16 5.91 3.29
CA ARG A 42 3.33 6.93 2.26
C ARG A 42 2.22 6.87 1.22
N TRP A 43 1.88 5.67 0.72
CA TRP A 43 0.79 5.51 -0.24
C TRP A 43 -0.57 5.84 0.36
N GLN A 44 -0.78 5.54 1.65
CA GLN A 44 -2.00 5.92 2.34
C GLN A 44 -2.14 7.44 2.39
N GLN A 45 -1.06 8.16 2.74
CA GLN A 45 -1.06 9.63 2.70
C GLN A 45 -1.30 10.17 1.29
N GLU A 46 -0.55 9.68 0.29
CA GLU A 46 -0.72 10.07 -1.12
C GLU A 46 -2.17 9.84 -1.60
N LEU A 47 -2.82 8.73 -1.20
CA LEU A 47 -4.21 8.43 -1.55
C LEU A 47 -5.20 9.46 -0.98
N PHE A 48 -5.05 9.83 0.29
CA PHE A 48 -5.94 10.79 0.95
C PHE A 48 -5.66 12.24 0.54
N GLU A 49 -4.39 12.60 0.31
CA GLU A 49 -4.02 13.94 -0.18
C GLU A 49 -4.55 14.19 -1.61
N HIS A 50 -4.52 13.19 -2.48
CA HIS A 50 -5.07 13.31 -3.84
C HIS A 50 -6.59 13.04 -3.92
N GLY A 51 -7.21 12.53 -2.86
CA GLY A 51 -8.65 12.24 -2.81
C GLY A 51 -9.54 13.39 -2.33
N ALA A 52 -8.95 14.50 -1.85
CA ALA A 52 -9.68 15.67 -1.34
C ALA A 52 -9.96 16.75 -2.41
N VAL A 53 -10.32 16.33 -3.63
CA VAL A 53 -10.81 17.21 -4.72
C VAL A 53 -12.29 17.00 -4.94
#